data_AF-A0A4Q3T6B6-F1
#
_entry.id   AF-A0A4Q3T6B6-F1
#
_cell.length_a   1.000
_cell.length_b   1.000
_cell.length_c   1.000
_cell.angle_alpha   90.00
_cell.angle_beta   90.00
_cell.angle_gamma   90.00
#
_symmetry.space_group_name_H-M   'P 1'
#
loop_
_entity.id
_entity.type
_entity.pdbx_description
1 polymer ?
#
loop_
_entity_poly.entity_id
_entity_poly.type
_entity_poly.pdbx_seq_one_letter_code
_entity_poly.pdbx_strand_id
1 'polypeptide(L)' 'MPYILSLVTFLPLIGALALFVARLTFKSADAAAPAARWIALVTTLVTLAVSVGLVAGFDPANTGYQFVEMVPWFAGASYH' A
#
# COMPACT_ATOMS: atom_id res chain seq x y z
N MET A 1 11.17 -0.02 -11.21
CA MET A 1 10.11 0.86 -10.71
C MET A 1 10.64 1.54 -9.46
N PRO A 2 11.07 2.80 -9.50
CA PRO A 2 11.43 3.50 -8.26
C PRO A 2 10.21 3.52 -7.32
N TYR A 3 10.43 3.35 -6.01
CA TYR A 3 9.41 3.44 -4.95
C TYR A 3 8.38 2.29 -4.84
N ILE A 4 8.66 1.12 -5.43
CA ILE A 4 7.73 -0.02 -5.38
C ILE A 4 7.52 -0.57 -3.96
N LEU A 5 8.54 -0.53 -3.09
CA LEU A 5 8.44 -0.99 -1.71
C LEU A 5 7.54 -0.03 -0.91
N SER A 6 7.71 1.28 -1.08
CA SER A 6 6.81 2.28 -0.48
C SER A 6 5.37 2.08 -0.96
N LEU A 7 5.16 1.86 -2.26
CA LEU A 7 3.81 1.63 -2.79
C LEU A 7 3.14 0.41 -2.15
N VAL A 8 3.82 -0.74 -2.13
CA VAL A 8 3.27 -1.96 -1.49
C VAL A 8 2.98 -1.74 -0.01
N THR A 9 3.84 -0.97 0.68
CA THR A 9 3.72 -0.72 2.12
C THR A 9 2.58 0.24 2.47
N PHE A 10 2.41 1.32 1.70
CA PHE A 10 1.51 2.42 2.06
C PHE A 10 0.17 2.43 1.30
N LEU A 11 0.02 1.73 0.18
CA LEU A 11 -1.27 1.63 -0.52
C LEU A 11 -2.42 1.15 0.38
N PRO A 12 -2.24 0.12 1.23
CA PRO A 12 -3.31 -0.33 2.13
C PRO A 12 -3.80 0.78 3.06
N LEU A 13 -2.89 1.67 3.50
CA LEU A 13 -3.24 2.79 4.37
C LEU A 13 -4.11 3.83 3.64
N ILE A 14 -3.86 4.05 2.34
CA ILE A 14 -4.72 4.92 1.51
C ILE A 14 -6.14 4.35 1.43
N GLY A 15 -6.28 3.04 1.25
CA GLY A 15 -7.60 2.41 1.25
C GLY A 15 -8.29 2.46 2.61
N ALA A 16 -7.55 2.29 3.70
CA ALA A 16 -8.07 2.46 5.05
C ALA A 16 -8.57 3.90 5.29
N LEU A 17 -7.83 4.90 4.81
CA LEU A 17 -8.25 6.30 4.85
C LEU A 17 -9.52 6.53 4.03
N ALA A 18 -9.62 5.95 2.83
CA ALA A 18 -10.82 6.04 2.00
C ALA A 18 -12.05 5.40 2.69
N LEU A 19 -11.88 4.25 3.35
CA LEU A 19 -12.93 3.61 4.16
C LEU A 19 -13.34 4.50 5.34
N PHE A 20 -12.38 5.13 6.01
CA PHE A 20 -12.62 6.05 7.11
C PHE A 20 -13.43 7.27 6.64
N VAL A 21 -13.05 7.89 5.52
CA VAL A 21 -13.78 9.02 4.92
C VAL A 21 -15.20 8.59 4.52
N ALA A 22 -15.37 7.42 3.91
CA ALA A 22 -16.70 6.90 3.58
C ALA A 22 -17.56 6.77 4.86
N ARG A 23 -16.99 6.22 5.94
CA ARG A 23 -17.70 6.07 7.21
C ARG A 23 -18.18 7.40 7.80
N LEU A 24 -17.38 8.48 7.66
CA LEU A 24 -17.72 9.82 8.13
C LEU A 24 -18.77 10.52 7.25
N THR A 25 -18.81 10.20 5.95
CA THR A 25 -19.70 10.85 4.98
C THR A 25 -21.13 10.31 5.04
N PHE A 26 -21.31 9.01 5.31
CA PHE A 26 -22.62 8.38 5.35
C PHE A 26 -23.25 8.40 6.75
N LYS A 27 -24.58 8.66 6.80
CA LYS A 27 -25.34 8.79 8.05
C LYS A 27 -25.46 7.50 8.87
N SER A 28 -25.37 6.33 8.22
CA SER A 28 -25.45 5.02 8.88
C SER A 28 -24.47 4.03 8.27
N ALA A 29 -24.19 2.94 9.00
CA ALA A 29 -23.33 1.87 8.50
C ALA A 29 -23.93 1.19 7.25
N ASP A 30 -25.25 0.98 7.22
CA ASP A 30 -25.94 0.37 6.08
C ASP A 30 -25.83 1.23 4.81
N ALA A 31 -25.91 2.56 4.96
CA ALA A 31 -25.71 3.48 3.85
C ALA A 31 -24.26 3.49 3.33
N ALA A 32 -23.28 3.25 4.20
CA ALA A 32 -21.87 3.16 3.82
C ALA A 32 -21.47 1.80 3.22
N ALA A 33 -22.21 0.74 3.53
CA ALA A 33 -21.80 -0.64 3.25
C ALA A 33 -21.48 -0.92 1.76
N PRO A 34 -22.27 -0.46 0.77
CA PRO A 34 -21.94 -0.70 -0.64
C PRO A 34 -20.64 -0.02 -1.06
N ALA A 35 -20.44 1.25 -0.67
CA ALA A 35 -19.23 2.00 -0.98
C ALA A 35 -18.01 1.37 -0.29
N ALA A 36 -18.13 0.99 0.98
CA ALA A 36 -17.06 0.36 1.74
C ALA A 36 -16.61 -0.97 1.11
N ARG A 37 -17.54 -1.80 0.62
CA ARG A 37 -17.20 -3.06 -0.08
C ARG A 37 -16.40 -2.81 -1.35
N TRP A 38 -16.80 -1.85 -2.16
CA TRP A 38 -16.09 -1.51 -3.39
C TRP A 38 -14.72 -0.88 -3.12
N ILE A 39 -14.62 0.03 -2.16
CA ILE A 39 -13.35 0.62 -1.74
C ILE A 39 -12.39 -0.47 -1.26
N ALA A 40 -12.86 -1.37 -0.40
CA ALA A 40 -12.06 -2.47 0.11
C ALA A 40 -11.59 -3.39 -1.02
N LEU A 41 -12.49 -3.80 -1.92
CA LEU A 41 -12.16 -4.68 -3.05
C LEU A 41 -11.15 -4.04 -4.00
N VAL A 42 -11.34 -2.77 -4.39
CA VAL A 42 -10.41 -2.08 -5.28
C VAL A 42 -9.06 -1.91 -4.61
N THR A 43 -9.03 -1.49 -3.35
CA THR A 43 -7.78 -1.34 -2.59
C THR A 43 -7.00 -2.65 -2.54
N THR A 44 -7.65 -3.76 -2.22
CA THR A 44 -6.98 -5.06 -2.12
C THR A 44 -6.50 -5.56 -3.46
N LEU A 45 -7.29 -5.42 -4.53
CA LEU A 45 -6.89 -5.79 -5.89
C LEU A 45 -5.70 -4.97 -6.38
N VAL A 46 -5.70 -3.65 -6.16
CA VAL A 46 -4.57 -2.79 -6.54
C VAL A 46 -3.33 -3.14 -5.72
N THR A 47 -3.46 -3.30 -4.40
CA THR A 47 -2.34 -3.72 -3.53
C THR A 47 -1.76 -5.06 -4.01
N LEU A 48 -2.62 -6.04 -4.29
CA LEU A 48 -2.20 -7.35 -4.79
C LEU A 48 -1.49 -7.24 -6.13
N ALA A 49 -2.00 -6.44 -7.07
CA ALA A 49 -1.38 -6.23 -8.37
C ALA A 49 0.03 -5.63 -8.25
N VAL A 50 0.22 -4.63 -7.37
CA VAL A 50 1.55 -4.04 -7.11
C VAL A 50 2.47 -5.07 -6.45
N SER A 51 1.98 -5.85 -5.48
CA SER A 51 2.75 -6.93 -4.85
C SER A 51 3.18 -8.00 -5.84
N VAL A 52 2.31 -8.40 -6.77
CA VAL A 52 2.66 -9.34 -7.87
C VAL A 52 3.74 -8.73 -8.75
N GLY A 53 3.63 -7.45 -9.10
CA GLY A 53 4.67 -6.74 -9.86
C GLY A 53 6.03 -6.73 -9.15
N LEU A 54 6.04 -6.55 -7.82
CA LEU A 54 7.26 -6.63 -7.00
C LEU A 54 7.88 -8.03 -7.07
N VAL A 55 7.07 -9.07 -6.86
CA VAL A 55 7.55 -10.47 -6.90
C VAL A 55 8.05 -10.85 -8.30
N ALA A 56 7.36 -10.42 -9.36
CA ALA A 56 7.77 -10.68 -10.74
C ALA A 56 9.10 -10.00 -11.11
N GLY A 57 9.44 -8.90 -10.43
CA GLY A 57 10.71 -8.20 -10.60
C GLY A 57 11.86 -8.72 -9.72
N PHE A 58 11.62 -9.74 -8.90
CA PHE A 58 12.63 -10.32 -8.02
C PHE A 58 13.55 -11.28 -8.78
N ASP A 59 14.87 -11.13 -8.61
CA ASP A 59 15.90 -12.00 -9.17
C ASP A 59 16.37 -13.04 -8.13
N PRO A 60 16.00 -14.32 -8.26
CA PRO A 60 16.40 -15.34 -7.28
C PRO A 60 17.91 -15.63 -7.25
N ALA A 61 18.69 -15.20 -8.24
CA ALA A 61 20.14 -15.37 -8.25
C ALA A 61 20.88 -14.29 -7.43
N ASN A 62 20.22 -13.17 -7.13
CA ASN A 62 20.80 -12.08 -6.35
C ASN A 62 20.46 -12.23 -4.86
N THR A 63 21.47 -12.50 -4.03
CA THR A 63 21.32 -12.72 -2.59
C THR A 63 21.23 -11.43 -1.77
N GLY A 64 21.45 -10.26 -2.38
CA GLY A 64 21.32 -8.97 -1.71
C GLY A 64 19.87 -8.49 -1.60
N TYR A 65 19.63 -7.44 -0.81
CA TYR A 65 18.35 -6.74 -0.81
C TYR A 65 18.12 -6.05 -2.17
N GLN A 66 17.00 -6.37 -2.82
CA GLN A 66 16.74 -5.94 -4.21
C GLN A 66 15.84 -4.71 -4.30
N PHE A 67 14.97 -4.52 -3.31
CA PHE A 67 14.08 -3.37 -3.21
C PHE A 67 14.44 -2.62 -1.93
N VAL A 68 15.31 -1.61 -2.04
CA VAL A 68 15.77 -0.81 -0.91
C VAL A 68 15.40 0.64 -1.16
N GLU A 69 14.71 1.23 -0.20
CA GLU A 69 14.30 2.63 -0.23
C GLU A 69 14.75 3.29 1.06
N MET A 70 15.66 4.26 0.94
CA MET A 70 16.25 4.94 2.06
C MET A 70 15.61 6.32 2.21
N VAL A 71 14.98 6.56 3.36
CA VAL A 71 14.49 7.87 3.75
C VAL A 71 15.31 8.35 4.94
N PRO A 72 16.03 9.48 4.82
CA PRO A 72 16.76 10.02 5.95
C PRO A 72 15.78 10.42 7.05
N TRP A 73 16.01 9.94 8.27
CA TRP A 73 15.15 10.30 9.39
C TRP A 73 15.63 11.59 10.05
N PHE A 74 16.57 11.51 10.99
CA PHE A 74 17.01 12.66 11.79
C PHE A 74 18.54 12.78 11.73
N ALA A 75 19.03 13.98 11.42
CA ALA A 75 20.47 14.31 11.33
C ALA A 75 21.33 13.38 10.45
N GLY A 76 20.74 12.77 9.41
CA GLY A 76 21.45 11.86 8.52
C GLY A 76 21.64 10.44 9.05
N ALA A 77 21.02 10.08 10.18
CA ALA A 77 20.94 8.69 10.61
C ALA A 77 20.05 7.88 9.64
N SER A 78 20.65 6.93 8.93
CA SER A 78 19.97 5.91 8.13
C SER A 78 20.43 4.53 8.63
N TYR A 79 19.50 3.69 9.06
CA TYR A 79 19.78 2.28 9.39
C TYR A 79 19.78 1.44 8.12
N HIS A 80 20.81 0.60 8.00
CA HIS A 80 20.96 -0.42 6.96
C HIS A 80 20.22 -1.70 7.34
#